data_AF-A0AAW1N1E1-F1
#
_entry.id   AF-A0AAW1N1E1-F1
#
_cell.length_a   1.000
_cell.length_b   1.000
_cell.length_c   1.000
_cell.angle_alpha   90.00
_cell.angle_beta   90.00
_cell.angle_gamma   90.00
#
_symmetry.space_group_name_H-M   'P 1'
#
loop_
_entity.id
_entity.type
_entity.pdbx_description
1 polymer ?
#
loop_
_entity_poly.entity_id
_entity_poly.type
_entity_poly.pdbx_seq_one_letter_code
_entity_poly.pdbx_strand_id
1 'polypeptide(L)'
;MNRTIRYQAISKIRQFSTGSKLLAEVRTKPKPTLRFTEQRREIGPFGWFLLSIPAATFALGTWQIQRKAWKENLIRTLHERQNTQPALLPLSAEEIEKLEYFPVHGQNTNQGYLVITPFQLADRNETILVNRGWVPAKSKDPKTRQHGQIQGVVDVIGIVRLHENRPNFMPKNREGTNMWYYRDLEQMSQVTGASPIFLDATTDFNTEGGPVGGQTRISLRNEHLSYIFTWYSLCGITSFMCETILVNRGWVPAKNKDPKTRQHGQIQGVVDVIGIVRLHENRPNFMPKNREGTNMWYYRDLEQMSQVTGASPIFLDATTDFNTEGGPVGGQTRISLRNEHLSYIFTWYSLCGITSFMWYRQFLRRI
;
A
#
# COMPACT_ATOMS: atom_id res chain seq x y z
N MET A 1 26.85 17.88 -2.27
CA MET A 1 26.26 18.80 -3.27
C MET A 1 25.13 19.55 -2.57
N ASN A 2 25.47 20.69 -1.96
CA ASN A 2 24.60 21.44 -1.04
C ASN A 2 23.54 22.21 -1.80
N ARG A 3 22.26 21.95 -1.52
CA ARG A 3 21.13 22.71 -2.06
C ARG A 3 20.76 23.83 -1.10
N THR A 4 21.26 25.03 -1.38
CA THR A 4 20.92 26.26 -0.67
C THR A 4 19.60 26.81 -1.19
N ILE A 5 18.61 26.97 -0.31
CA ILE A 5 17.36 27.68 -0.61
C ILE A 5 17.61 29.18 -0.44
N ARG A 6 17.50 29.97 -1.52
CA ARG A 6 17.52 31.44 -1.43
C ARG A 6 16.15 31.93 -0.96
N TYR A 7 16.07 32.42 0.27
CA TYR A 7 14.95 33.19 0.78
C TYR A 7 15.21 34.67 0.48
N GLN A 8 14.38 35.33 -0.32
CA GLN A 8 14.38 36.80 -0.42
C GLN A 8 13.45 37.35 0.67
N ALA A 9 14.03 37.70 1.82
CA ALA A 9 13.36 38.59 2.76
C ALA A 9 13.30 39.99 2.14
N ILE A 10 12.10 40.56 2.00
CA ILE A 10 11.92 41.95 1.60
C ILE A 10 12.35 42.83 2.78
N SER A 11 13.65 43.11 2.90
CA SER A 11 14.21 44.05 3.86
C SER A 11 14.32 45.45 3.22
N LYS A 12 13.19 46.11 3.01
CA LYS A 12 13.16 47.57 2.86
C LYS A 12 12.02 48.13 3.68
N ILE A 13 12.31 48.44 4.93
CA ILE A 13 11.56 49.42 5.71
C ILE A 13 11.81 50.77 5.01
N ARG A 14 10.90 51.17 4.11
CA ARG A 14 10.82 52.56 3.67
C ARG A 14 10.30 53.37 4.84
N GLN A 15 11.05 54.40 5.23
CA GLN A 15 10.61 55.41 6.17
C GLN A 15 9.19 55.87 5.83
N PHE A 16 8.33 55.89 6.84
CA PHE A 16 6.95 56.35 6.74
C PHE A 16 6.92 57.81 6.27
N SER A 17 6.52 58.03 5.01
CA SER A 17 6.02 59.33 4.57
C SER A 17 4.55 59.43 4.93
N THR A 18 4.17 60.57 5.49
CA THR A 18 2.85 61.00 5.99
C THR A 18 1.65 60.38 5.25
N GLY A 19 0.66 59.91 6.02
CA GLY A 19 -0.50 59.11 5.57
C GLY A 19 -1.39 59.71 4.47
N SER A 20 -1.20 60.98 4.09
CA SER A 20 -1.91 61.61 2.98
C SER A 20 -1.42 61.16 1.60
N LYS A 21 -0.12 60.84 1.44
CA LYS A 21 0.43 60.39 0.14
C LYS A 21 0.06 58.94 -0.20
N LEU A 22 0.00 58.06 0.80
CA LEU A 22 -0.43 56.66 0.64
C LEU A 22 -1.90 56.53 0.21
N LEU A 23 -2.78 57.41 0.70
CA LEU A 23 -4.20 57.41 0.30
C LEU A 23 -4.42 57.91 -1.13
N ALA A 24 -3.56 58.81 -1.63
CA ALA A 24 -3.63 59.29 -3.01
C ALA A 24 -3.15 58.23 -4.02
N GLU A 25 -2.09 57.49 -3.69
CA GLU A 25 -1.49 56.47 -4.57
C GLU A 25 -2.32 55.18 -4.68
N VAL A 26 -3.14 54.87 -3.67
CA VAL A 26 -4.12 53.77 -3.72
C VAL A 26 -5.34 54.12 -4.59
N ARG A 27 -5.65 55.42 -4.76
CA ARG A 27 -6.85 55.88 -5.49
C ARG A 27 -6.67 55.91 -7.02
N THR A 28 -5.44 55.87 -7.52
CA THR A 28 -5.12 56.00 -8.95
C THR A 28 -4.80 54.68 -9.66
N LYS A 29 -4.69 53.56 -8.93
CA LYS A 29 -4.54 52.25 -9.59
C LYS A 29 -5.91 51.84 -10.16
N PRO A 30 -6.01 51.58 -11.48
CA PRO A 30 -7.25 51.06 -12.04
C PRO A 30 -7.61 49.77 -11.31
N LYS A 31 -8.88 49.63 -10.92
CA LYS A 31 -9.40 48.36 -10.36
C LYS A 31 -9.00 47.24 -11.31
N PRO A 32 -8.31 46.19 -10.86
CA PRO A 32 -7.97 45.08 -11.73
C PRO A 32 -9.28 44.49 -12.25
N THR A 33 -9.51 44.64 -13.55
CA THR A 33 -10.58 43.95 -14.25
C THR A 33 -10.18 42.48 -14.26
N LEU A 34 -10.84 41.67 -13.44
CA LEU A 34 -10.64 40.23 -13.42
C LEU A 34 -11.14 39.67 -14.75
N ARG A 35 -10.23 39.51 -15.70
CA ARG A 35 -10.47 38.66 -16.86
C ARG A 35 -10.51 37.23 -16.34
N PHE A 36 -11.70 36.64 -16.32
CA PHE A 36 -11.85 35.20 -16.26
C PHE A 36 -11.31 34.62 -17.56
N THR A 37 -9.99 34.48 -17.66
CA THR A 37 -9.43 33.52 -18.60
C THR A 37 -9.80 32.14 -18.07
N GLU A 38 -10.62 31.39 -18.81
CA GLU A 38 -10.59 29.93 -18.73
C GLU A 38 -9.16 29.48 -19.06
N GLN A 39 -8.26 29.56 -18.09
CA GLN A 39 -7.01 28.83 -18.19
C GLN A 39 -7.39 27.37 -18.02
N ARG A 40 -7.63 26.70 -19.15
CA ARG A 40 -7.67 25.25 -19.23
C ARG A 40 -6.30 24.76 -18.78
N ARG A 41 -6.14 24.54 -17.48
CA ARG A 41 -4.89 24.03 -16.93
C ARG A 41 -4.69 22.65 -17.52
N GLU A 42 -3.66 22.52 -18.33
CA GLU A 42 -3.16 21.20 -18.70
C GLU A 42 -2.84 20.46 -17.40
N ILE A 43 -3.31 19.21 -17.30
CA ILE A 43 -3.05 18.36 -16.14
C ILE A 43 -1.53 18.28 -16.01
N GLY A 44 -0.98 18.87 -14.94
CA GLY A 44 0.46 18.84 -14.70
C GLY A 44 0.95 17.41 -14.46
N PRO A 45 2.28 17.16 -14.52
CA PRO A 45 2.84 15.82 -14.32
C PRO A 45 2.38 15.13 -13.02
N PHE A 46 2.17 15.91 -11.97
CA PHE A 46 1.65 15.42 -10.69
C PHE A 46 0.19 14.94 -10.75
N GLY A 47 -0.66 15.62 -11.53
CA GLY A 47 -2.04 15.18 -11.73
C GLY A 47 -2.12 13.87 -12.51
N TRP A 48 -1.28 13.72 -13.54
CA TRP A 48 -1.14 12.46 -14.27
C TRP A 48 -0.59 11.34 -13.40
N PHE A 49 0.38 11.64 -12.53
CA PHE A 49 0.90 10.68 -11.57
C PHE A 49 -0.20 10.20 -10.60
N LEU A 50 -1.01 11.10 -10.03
CA LEU A 50 -2.12 10.72 -9.16
C LEU A 50 -3.16 9.86 -9.88
N LEU A 51 -3.45 10.15 -11.15
CA LEU A 51 -4.38 9.37 -11.96
C LEU A 51 -3.82 8.00 -12.37
N SER A 52 -2.50 7.85 -12.42
CA SER A 52 -1.85 6.57 -12.72
C SER A 52 -2.04 5.52 -11.61
N ILE A 53 -2.24 5.95 -10.36
CA ILE A 53 -2.40 5.06 -9.19
C ILE A 53 -3.68 4.20 -9.28
N PRO A 54 -4.90 4.76 -9.41
CA PRO A 54 -6.11 3.97 -9.55
C PRO A 54 -6.08 3.12 -10.84
N ALA A 55 -5.52 3.63 -11.93
CA ALA A 55 -5.37 2.87 -13.18
C ALA A 55 -4.47 1.63 -13.01
N ALA A 56 -3.31 1.80 -12.35
CA ALA A 56 -2.39 0.70 -12.10
C ALA A 56 -2.97 -0.35 -11.15
N THR A 57 -3.64 0.08 -10.08
CA THR A 57 -4.26 -0.84 -9.11
C THR A 57 -5.44 -1.61 -9.70
N PHE A 58 -6.24 -0.99 -10.56
CA PHE A 58 -7.29 -1.67 -11.34
C PHE A 58 -6.70 -2.73 -12.29
N ALA A 59 -5.62 -2.39 -13.00
CA ALA A 59 -4.93 -3.33 -13.87
C ALA A 59 -4.35 -4.53 -13.10
N LEU A 60 -3.74 -4.27 -11.93
CA LEU A 60 -3.24 -5.32 -11.05
C LEU A 60 -4.36 -6.21 -10.49
N GLY A 61 -5.50 -5.63 -10.10
CA GLY A 61 -6.68 -6.39 -9.68
C GLY A 61 -7.21 -7.30 -10.79
N THR A 62 -7.29 -6.79 -12.01
CA THR A 62 -7.71 -7.56 -13.20
C THR A 62 -6.74 -8.69 -13.50
N TRP A 63 -5.42 -8.42 -13.45
CA TRP A 63 -4.39 -9.43 -13.63
C TRP A 63 -4.50 -10.55 -12.58
N GLN A 64 -4.78 -10.23 -11.32
CA GLN A 64 -4.95 -11.25 -10.27
C GLN A 64 -6.14 -12.18 -10.54
N ILE A 65 -7.25 -11.68 -11.10
CA ILE A 65 -8.39 -12.52 -11.51
C ILE A 65 -7.96 -13.51 -12.59
N GLN A 66 -7.31 -13.01 -13.65
CA GLN A 66 -6.83 -13.85 -14.74
C GLN A 66 -5.81 -14.89 -14.25
N ARG A 67 -4.89 -14.47 -13.37
CA ARG A 67 -3.86 -15.34 -12.79
C ARG A 67 -4.47 -16.42 -11.90
N LYS A 68 -5.51 -16.10 -11.13
CA LYS A 68 -6.29 -17.07 -10.35
C LYS A 68 -6.89 -18.13 -11.27
N ALA A 69 -7.59 -17.72 -12.32
CA ALA A 69 -8.24 -18.64 -13.26
C ALA A 69 -7.22 -19.58 -13.95
N TRP A 70 -6.08 -19.03 -14.38
CA TRP A 70 -4.97 -19.83 -14.92
C TRP A 70 -4.47 -20.87 -13.91
N LYS A 71 -4.27 -20.45 -12.64
CA LYS A 71 -3.75 -21.34 -11.60
C LYS A 71 -4.75 -22.43 -11.20
N GLU A 72 -6.04 -22.11 -11.14
CA GLU A 72 -7.10 -23.08 -10.88
C GLU A 72 -7.18 -24.11 -12.00
N ASN A 73 -7.04 -23.69 -13.26
CA ASN A 73 -6.99 -24.61 -14.38
C ASN A 73 -5.76 -25.54 -14.29
N LEU A 74 -4.59 -25.01 -13.94
CA LEU A 74 -3.38 -25.82 -13.72
C LEU A 74 -3.59 -26.86 -12.60
N ILE A 75 -4.14 -26.44 -11.45
CA ILE A 75 -4.46 -27.34 -10.33
C ILE A 75 -5.43 -28.44 -10.78
N ARG A 76 -6.45 -28.07 -11.56
CA ARG A 76 -7.42 -29.02 -12.09
C ARG A 76 -6.75 -30.04 -13.02
N THR A 77 -5.94 -29.58 -13.97
CA THR A 77 -5.19 -30.47 -14.87
C THR A 77 -4.29 -31.43 -14.10
N LEU A 78 -3.67 -30.95 -13.00
CA LEU A 78 -2.85 -31.80 -12.12
C LEU A 78 -3.67 -32.88 -11.44
N HIS A 79 -4.81 -32.51 -10.86
CA HIS A 79 -5.71 -33.46 -10.22
C HIS A 79 -6.27 -34.49 -11.21
N GLU A 80 -6.63 -34.07 -12.43
CA GLU A 80 -7.13 -34.96 -13.47
C GLU A 80 -6.04 -35.97 -13.90
N ARG A 81 -4.80 -35.52 -14.10
CA ARG A 81 -3.66 -36.40 -14.40
C ARG A 81 -3.36 -37.38 -13.28
N GLN A 82 -3.41 -36.92 -12.03
CA GLN A 82 -3.17 -37.77 -10.86
C GLN A 82 -4.21 -38.88 -10.72
N ASN A 83 -5.46 -38.63 -11.13
CA ASN A 83 -6.56 -39.59 -11.05
C ASN A 83 -6.75 -40.44 -12.32
N THR A 84 -5.89 -40.26 -13.33
CA THR A 84 -5.92 -41.09 -14.55
C THR A 84 -5.28 -42.46 -14.26
N GLN A 85 -5.75 -43.52 -14.94
CA GLN A 85 -5.16 -44.85 -14.79
C GLN A 85 -3.66 -44.81 -15.12
N PRO A 86 -2.80 -45.51 -14.34
CA PRO A 86 -1.37 -45.58 -14.64
C PRO A 86 -1.14 -46.09 -16.06
N ALA A 87 -0.44 -45.31 -16.87
CA ALA A 87 0.01 -45.74 -18.19
C ALA A 87 1.33 -46.51 -18.06
N LEU A 88 1.57 -47.44 -18.99
CA LEU A 88 2.88 -48.06 -19.13
C LEU A 88 3.93 -47.00 -19.48
N LEU A 89 5.15 -47.11 -18.94
CA LEU A 89 6.21 -46.14 -19.16
C LEU A 89 6.50 -45.99 -20.66
N PRO A 90 6.32 -44.78 -21.24
CA PRO A 90 6.48 -44.56 -22.67
C PRO A 90 7.93 -44.80 -23.13
N LEU A 91 8.10 -45.10 -24.42
CA LEU A 91 9.38 -45.51 -25.02
C LEU A 91 10.27 -44.32 -25.42
N SER A 92 9.80 -43.06 -25.31
CA SER A 92 10.53 -41.87 -25.76
C SER A 92 10.65 -40.78 -24.70
N ALA A 93 11.81 -40.11 -24.63
CA ALA A 93 12.08 -39.00 -23.71
C ALA A 93 11.12 -37.80 -23.91
N GLU A 94 10.63 -37.59 -25.12
CA GLU A 94 9.71 -36.51 -25.49
C GLU A 94 8.29 -36.72 -24.90
N GLU A 95 7.88 -37.97 -24.69
CA GLU A 95 6.61 -38.31 -24.03
C GLU A 95 6.71 -38.15 -22.51
N ILE A 96 7.89 -38.39 -21.94
CA ILE A 96 8.18 -38.21 -20.51
C ILE A 96 8.14 -36.70 -20.15
N GLU A 97 8.62 -35.83 -21.04
CA GLU A 97 8.62 -34.37 -20.83
C GLU A 97 7.21 -33.79 -20.59
N LYS A 98 6.19 -34.39 -21.24
CA LYS A 98 4.80 -33.94 -21.16
C LYS A 98 4.11 -34.29 -19.84
N LEU A 99 4.72 -35.14 -19.01
CA LEU A 99 4.10 -35.73 -17.81
C LEU A 99 4.45 -35.02 -16.49
N GLU A 100 5.34 -34.04 -16.49
CA GLU A 100 5.82 -33.43 -15.24
C GLU A 100 5.05 -32.18 -14.80
N TYR A 101 4.84 -32.05 -13.48
CA TYR A 101 4.68 -30.75 -12.83
C TYR A 101 5.25 -30.68 -11.38
N PHE A 102 6.16 -29.72 -11.19
CA PHE A 102 6.41 -28.72 -10.10
C PHE A 102 6.33 -29.06 -8.57
N PRO A 103 6.98 -28.26 -7.69
CA PRO A 103 7.83 -28.73 -6.59
C PRO A 103 7.09 -29.06 -5.29
N VAL A 104 7.76 -29.88 -4.47
CA VAL A 104 7.25 -30.39 -3.20
C VAL A 104 8.10 -29.83 -2.05
N HIS A 105 7.50 -29.05 -1.17
CA HIS A 105 8.08 -28.76 0.15
C HIS A 105 7.45 -29.72 1.15
N GLY A 106 8.14 -30.82 1.44
CA GLY A 106 7.77 -31.76 2.49
C GLY A 106 8.43 -31.38 3.81
N GLN A 107 7.68 -30.77 4.74
CA GLN A 107 8.08 -30.66 6.14
C GLN A 107 8.03 -32.05 6.80
N ASN A 108 9.14 -32.78 6.76
CA ASN A 108 9.40 -33.82 7.76
C ASN A 108 10.47 -33.28 8.71
N THR A 109 10.07 -32.99 9.95
CA THR A 109 10.91 -32.48 11.04
C THR A 109 11.89 -33.53 11.61
N ASN A 110 11.82 -34.77 11.14
CA ASN A 110 12.72 -35.86 11.52
C ASN A 110 13.79 -36.10 10.45
N GLN A 111 15.06 -36.12 10.85
CA GLN A 111 16.18 -36.45 9.97
C GLN A 111 16.00 -37.86 9.36
N GLY A 112 16.09 -37.95 8.03
CA GLY A 112 15.97 -39.20 7.30
C GLY A 112 16.44 -39.05 5.86
N TYR A 113 16.27 -40.11 5.07
CA TYR A 113 16.80 -40.20 3.71
C TYR A 113 15.73 -40.69 2.75
N LEU A 114 15.73 -40.19 1.52
CA LEU A 114 14.99 -40.80 0.41
C LEU A 114 15.83 -41.92 -0.19
N VAL A 115 15.24 -43.11 -0.34
CA VAL A 115 15.93 -44.28 -0.90
C VAL A 115 15.60 -44.39 -2.37
N ILE A 116 16.63 -44.23 -3.20
CA ILE A 116 16.53 -44.37 -4.65
C ILE A 116 17.26 -45.65 -5.05
N THR A 117 16.61 -46.49 -5.86
CA THR A 117 17.12 -47.81 -6.24
C THR A 117 16.96 -48.00 -7.75
N PRO A 118 18.00 -48.47 -8.46
CA PRO A 118 17.86 -48.85 -9.86
C PRO A 118 17.03 -50.13 -9.98
N PHE A 119 15.99 -50.10 -10.82
CA PHE A 119 15.16 -51.25 -11.18
C PHE A 119 15.32 -51.56 -12.65
N GLN A 120 15.57 -52.82 -12.99
CA GLN A 120 15.54 -53.30 -14.37
C GLN A 120 14.08 -53.57 -14.76
N LEU A 121 13.67 -53.03 -15.90
CA LEU A 121 12.36 -53.30 -16.46
C LEU A 121 12.26 -54.77 -16.91
N ALA A 122 11.13 -55.42 -16.66
CA ALA A 122 10.96 -56.85 -16.97
C ALA A 122 10.75 -57.10 -18.47
N ASP A 123 10.19 -56.12 -19.19
CA ASP A 123 9.87 -56.16 -20.62
C ASP A 123 11.07 -55.83 -21.51
N ARG A 124 12.10 -55.15 -20.99
CA ARG A 124 13.26 -54.68 -21.76
C ARG A 124 14.52 -54.58 -20.91
N ASN A 125 15.69 -54.66 -21.55
CA ASN A 125 16.98 -54.54 -20.87
C ASN A 125 17.33 -53.07 -20.56
N GLU A 126 16.45 -52.38 -19.85
CA GLU A 126 16.59 -50.98 -19.47
C GLU A 126 16.42 -50.86 -17.95
N THR A 127 17.31 -50.08 -17.31
CA THR A 127 17.28 -49.84 -15.87
C THR A 127 16.83 -48.41 -15.62
N ILE A 128 15.87 -48.21 -14.71
CA ILE A 128 15.35 -46.89 -14.35
C ILE A 128 15.58 -46.61 -12.86
N LEU A 129 15.57 -45.33 -12.47
CA LEU A 129 15.73 -44.94 -11.07
C LEU A 129 14.36 -44.80 -10.40
N VAL A 130 14.15 -45.55 -9.31
CA VAL A 130 12.91 -45.51 -8.54
C VAL A 130 13.18 -44.99 -7.14
N ASN A 131 12.59 -43.84 -6.79
CA ASN A 131 12.49 -43.37 -5.42
C ASN A 131 11.42 -44.17 -4.69
N ARG A 132 11.87 -45.08 -3.82
CA ARG A 132 11.01 -45.93 -3.00
C ARG A 132 10.39 -45.18 -1.82
N GLY A 133 10.89 -43.98 -1.51
CA GLY A 133 10.37 -43.13 -0.45
C GLY A 133 11.32 -42.95 0.74
N TRP A 134 10.78 -42.48 1.86
CA TRP A 134 11.55 -42.02 3.01
C TRP A 134 11.87 -43.15 4.00
N VAL A 135 13.09 -43.12 4.56
CA VAL A 135 13.50 -43.95 5.70
C VAL A 135 14.09 -43.10 6.83
N PRO A 136 13.90 -43.48 8.10
CA PRO A 136 14.59 -42.85 9.23
C PRO A 136 16.12 -42.95 9.10
N ALA A 137 16.85 -42.00 9.69
CA ALA A 137 18.32 -42.00 9.64
C ALA A 137 18.96 -43.30 10.18
N LYS A 138 18.33 -43.96 11.17
CA LYS A 138 18.76 -45.25 11.73
C LYS A 138 18.64 -46.41 10.74
N SER A 139 17.77 -46.28 9.74
CA SER A 139 17.45 -47.29 8.73
C SER A 139 18.12 -47.01 7.38
N LYS A 140 19.16 -46.17 7.37
CA LYS A 140 19.92 -45.82 6.17
C LYS A 140 20.58 -47.04 5.53
N ASP A 141 21.22 -47.89 6.34
CA ASP A 141 21.92 -49.08 5.86
C ASP A 141 20.89 -50.14 5.41
N PRO A 142 20.96 -50.64 4.16
CA PRO A 142 20.11 -51.73 3.68
C PRO A 142 19.98 -52.92 4.64
N LYS A 143 21.06 -53.27 5.36
CA LYS A 143 21.10 -54.39 6.31
C LYS A 143 20.18 -54.20 7.51
N THR A 144 19.86 -52.95 7.85
CA THR A 144 18.96 -52.59 8.96
C THR A 144 17.47 -52.62 8.56
N ARG A 145 17.18 -52.85 7.28
CA ARG A 145 15.82 -52.85 6.69
C ARG A 145 15.63 -54.03 5.72
N GLN A 146 15.98 -55.24 6.17
CA GLN A 146 15.93 -56.45 5.33
C GLN A 146 14.53 -56.78 4.83
N HIS A 147 13.51 -56.62 5.67
CA HIS A 147 12.09 -56.79 5.29
C HIS A 147 11.64 -55.82 4.19
N GLY A 148 12.30 -54.67 4.07
CA GLY A 148 12.08 -53.70 3.01
C GLY A 148 12.92 -53.93 1.76
N GLN A 149 13.78 -54.94 1.69
CA GLN A 149 14.51 -55.29 0.47
C GLN A 149 13.66 -56.23 -0.37
N ILE A 150 13.39 -55.81 -1.59
CA ILE A 150 12.59 -56.57 -2.55
C ILE A 150 13.54 -57.35 -3.44
N GLN A 151 13.22 -58.63 -3.70
CA GLN A 151 13.90 -59.47 -4.67
C GLN A 151 12.88 -60.03 -5.66
N GLY A 152 13.26 -60.17 -6.93
CA GLY A 152 12.38 -60.67 -7.99
C GLY A 152 11.60 -59.57 -8.74
N VAL A 153 10.65 -60.00 -9.55
CA VAL A 153 9.83 -59.13 -10.39
C VAL A 153 8.69 -58.53 -9.57
N VAL A 154 8.53 -57.20 -9.63
CA VAL A 154 7.47 -56.46 -8.93
C VAL A 154 6.87 -55.38 -9.80
N ASP A 155 5.58 -55.11 -9.58
CA ASP A 155 4.87 -54.00 -10.22
C ASP A 155 5.07 -52.73 -9.38
N VAL A 156 5.56 -51.66 -10.02
CA VAL A 156 5.78 -50.36 -9.39
C VAL A 156 4.85 -49.34 -10.02
N ILE A 157 3.93 -48.79 -9.22
CA ILE A 157 3.12 -47.64 -9.60
C ILE A 157 3.79 -46.39 -9.03
N GLY A 158 4.00 -45.39 -9.88
CA GLY A 158 4.72 -44.18 -9.49
C GLY A 158 4.47 -42.99 -10.39
N ILE A 159 4.93 -41.83 -9.92
CA ILE A 159 4.85 -40.55 -10.62
C ILE A 159 6.19 -40.32 -11.32
N VAL A 160 6.16 -40.14 -12.64
CA VAL A 160 7.35 -39.81 -13.43
C VAL A 160 7.82 -38.39 -13.10
N ARG A 161 9.14 -38.24 -12.94
CA ARG A 161 9.79 -36.96 -12.66
C ARG A 161 10.91 -36.73 -13.66
N LEU A 162 11.02 -35.50 -14.16
CA LEU A 162 12.12 -35.11 -15.02
C LEU A 162 13.29 -34.63 -14.15
N HIS A 163 14.33 -34.19 -14.85
CA HIS A 163 15.52 -33.61 -14.27
C HIS A 163 15.19 -32.38 -13.41
N GLU A 164 15.74 -32.33 -12.19
CA GLU A 164 15.65 -31.17 -11.31
C GLU A 164 16.93 -30.35 -11.40
N ASN A 165 16.80 -29.06 -11.73
CA ASN A 165 17.92 -28.13 -11.66
C ASN A 165 18.35 -27.93 -10.20
N ARG A 166 19.67 -27.88 -9.97
CA ARG A 166 20.21 -27.61 -8.64
C ARG A 166 19.64 -26.30 -8.04
N PRO A 167 19.00 -26.35 -6.86
CA PRO A 167 18.54 -25.15 -6.18
C PRO A 167 19.69 -24.21 -5.82
N ASN A 168 19.43 -22.90 -5.94
CA ASN A 168 20.36 -21.89 -5.42
C ASN A 168 20.62 -22.16 -3.93
N PHE A 169 21.89 -22.11 -3.51
CA PHE A 169 22.35 -22.35 -2.14
C PHE A 169 22.40 -23.81 -1.64
N MET A 170 22.15 -24.81 -2.48
CA MET A 170 22.38 -26.23 -2.12
C MET A 170 23.83 -26.64 -2.39
N PRO A 171 24.53 -27.45 -1.55
CA PRO A 171 25.84 -28.01 -1.88
C PRO A 171 25.83 -28.84 -3.16
N LYS A 172 26.98 -28.96 -3.85
CA LYS A 172 27.13 -29.90 -4.96
C LYS A 172 27.08 -31.35 -4.45
N ASN A 173 26.52 -32.26 -5.23
CA ASN A 173 26.59 -33.69 -4.97
C ASN A 173 28.07 -34.15 -4.97
N ARG A 174 28.40 -35.10 -4.10
CA ARG A 174 29.77 -35.62 -3.94
C ARG A 174 29.86 -36.99 -4.59
N GLU A 175 30.72 -37.10 -5.59
CA GLU A 175 30.99 -38.36 -6.28
C GLU A 175 31.59 -39.42 -5.33
N GLY A 176 31.28 -40.69 -5.57
CA GLY A 176 31.71 -41.80 -4.72
C GLY A 176 30.97 -41.91 -3.37
N THR A 177 30.12 -40.94 -3.02
CA THR A 177 29.22 -41.04 -1.88
C THR A 177 27.82 -41.44 -2.36
N ASN A 178 27.22 -42.49 -1.79
CA ASN A 178 25.82 -42.86 -2.06
C ASN A 178 24.83 -41.87 -1.38
N MET A 179 25.16 -40.58 -1.38
CA MET A 179 24.36 -39.50 -0.79
C MET A 179 24.25 -38.34 -1.76
N TRP A 180 23.00 -37.95 -2.02
CA TRP A 180 22.63 -36.93 -2.99
C TRP A 180 21.85 -35.83 -2.27
N TYR A 181 22.26 -34.58 -2.43
CA TYR A 181 21.61 -33.41 -1.80
C TYR A 181 20.45 -32.87 -2.64
N TYR A 182 20.54 -33.03 -3.96
CA TYR A 182 19.49 -32.72 -4.93
C TYR A 182 19.49 -33.82 -6.00
N ARG A 183 18.34 -33.98 -6.68
CA ARG A 183 18.15 -35.01 -7.71
C ARG A 183 18.81 -34.59 -9.01
N ASP A 184 20.06 -35.03 -9.19
CA ASP A 184 20.79 -34.85 -10.45
C ASP A 184 20.64 -36.12 -11.30
N LEU A 185 19.61 -36.14 -12.16
CA LEU A 185 19.24 -37.35 -12.89
C LEU A 185 20.37 -37.89 -13.78
N GLU A 186 21.09 -36.99 -14.47
CA GLU A 186 22.21 -37.34 -15.33
C GLU A 186 23.37 -37.95 -14.52
N GLN A 187 23.77 -37.28 -13.44
CA GLN A 187 24.87 -37.76 -12.62
C GLN A 187 24.52 -39.10 -11.94
N MET A 188 23.27 -39.27 -11.49
CA MET A 188 22.81 -40.51 -10.90
C MET A 188 22.76 -41.67 -11.90
N SER A 189 22.28 -41.41 -13.12
CA SER A 189 22.24 -42.36 -14.23
C SER A 189 23.65 -42.83 -14.62
N GLN A 190 24.62 -41.92 -14.70
CA GLN A 190 26.02 -42.26 -15.00
C GLN A 190 26.64 -43.17 -13.92
N VAL A 191 26.35 -42.92 -12.65
CA VAL A 191 26.89 -43.73 -11.53
C VAL A 191 26.23 -45.10 -11.46
N THR A 192 24.95 -45.20 -11.78
CA THR A 192 24.17 -46.45 -11.62
C THR A 192 24.07 -47.29 -12.89
N GLY A 193 24.39 -46.72 -14.05
CA GLY A 193 24.14 -47.34 -15.36
C GLY A 193 22.65 -47.35 -15.75
N ALA A 194 21.81 -46.58 -15.06
CA ALA A 194 20.38 -46.46 -15.37
C ALA A 194 20.14 -45.42 -16.46
N SER A 195 19.08 -45.60 -17.25
CA SER A 195 18.52 -44.56 -18.12
C SER A 195 18.10 -43.34 -17.30
N PRO A 196 18.10 -42.12 -17.88
CA PRO A 196 17.69 -40.87 -17.22
C PRO A 196 16.17 -40.79 -17.07
N ILE A 197 15.59 -41.79 -16.41
CA ILE A 197 14.17 -41.93 -16.10
C ILE A 197 14.04 -42.08 -14.59
N PHE A 198 13.26 -41.20 -13.98
CA PHE A 198 13.04 -41.18 -12.54
C PHE A 198 11.56 -41.37 -12.19
N LEU A 199 11.30 -42.26 -11.23
CA LEU A 199 9.95 -42.60 -10.78
C LEU A 199 9.84 -42.42 -9.25
N ASP A 200 8.88 -41.62 -8.78
CA ASP A 200 8.50 -41.56 -7.36
C ASP A 200 7.40 -42.60 -7.08
N ALA A 201 7.71 -43.64 -6.30
CA ALA A 201 6.75 -44.69 -5.97
C ALA A 201 5.57 -44.16 -5.14
N THR A 202 4.35 -44.62 -5.45
CA THR A 202 3.14 -44.34 -4.67
C THR A 202 3.12 -45.15 -3.37
N THR A 203 2.12 -44.91 -2.53
CA THR A 203 1.89 -45.70 -1.30
C THR A 203 1.62 -47.18 -1.58
N ASP A 204 1.20 -47.53 -2.79
CA ASP A 204 0.85 -48.91 -3.18
C ASP A 204 2.09 -49.82 -3.26
N PHE A 205 3.28 -49.23 -3.40
CA PHE A 205 4.56 -49.94 -3.44
C PHE A 205 5.24 -50.03 -2.05
N ASN A 206 4.56 -49.60 -0.98
CA ASN A 206 5.13 -49.64 0.36
C ASN A 206 5.28 -51.09 0.85
N THR A 207 6.49 -51.43 1.29
CA THR A 207 6.79 -52.71 1.93
C THR A 207 6.91 -52.54 3.44
N GLU A 208 6.41 -53.50 4.22
CA GLU A 208 6.54 -53.49 5.67
C GLU A 208 8.02 -53.42 6.11
N GLY A 209 8.36 -52.45 6.97
CA GLY A 209 9.74 -52.18 7.38
C GLY A 209 10.66 -51.59 6.30
N GLY A 210 10.12 -51.21 5.14
CA GLY A 210 10.86 -50.58 4.04
C GLY A 210 10.63 -49.07 3.90
N PRO A 211 11.15 -48.46 2.81
CA PRO A 211 10.93 -47.05 2.51
C PRO A 211 9.45 -46.71 2.35
N VAL A 212 9.04 -45.55 2.87
CA VAL A 212 7.66 -45.07 2.82
C VAL A 212 7.49 -44.12 1.63
N GLY A 213 6.88 -44.62 0.56
CA GLY A 213 6.50 -43.90 -0.65
C GLY A 213 5.35 -42.91 -0.45
N GLY A 214 4.92 -42.24 -1.52
CA GLY A 214 3.80 -41.29 -1.49
C GLY A 214 4.05 -39.99 -0.72
N GLN A 215 5.30 -39.64 -0.42
CA GLN A 215 5.66 -38.39 0.28
C GLN A 215 5.50 -37.13 -0.59
N THR A 216 5.22 -37.30 -1.88
CA THR A 216 5.09 -36.22 -2.83
C THR A 216 3.73 -35.51 -2.69
N ARG A 217 3.69 -34.47 -1.85
CA ARG A 217 2.52 -33.57 -1.72
C ARG A 217 2.57 -32.39 -2.67
N ILE A 218 1.84 -32.46 -3.78
CA ILE A 218 1.66 -31.33 -4.70
C ILE A 218 0.71 -30.33 -4.03
N SER A 219 1.26 -29.28 -3.42
CA SER A 219 0.45 -28.19 -2.85
C SER A 219 0.82 -26.87 -3.50
N LEU A 220 -0.16 -26.24 -4.13
CA LEU A 220 -0.01 -24.93 -4.76
C LEU A 220 -0.72 -23.90 -3.87
N ARG A 221 0.03 -23.03 -3.20
CA ARG A 221 -0.53 -21.96 -2.35
C ARG A 221 -1.49 -21.07 -3.14
N ASN A 222 -2.71 -20.82 -2.65
CA ASN A 222 -3.71 -20.00 -3.34
C ASN A 222 -4.19 -18.84 -2.45
N GLU A 223 -3.66 -17.63 -2.68
CA GLU A 223 -4.04 -16.42 -1.93
C GLU A 223 -4.63 -15.33 -2.85
N HIS A 224 -4.98 -15.68 -4.09
CA HIS A 224 -5.36 -14.69 -5.10
C HIS A 224 -6.61 -13.89 -4.70
N LEU A 225 -7.56 -14.46 -3.96
CA LEU A 225 -8.75 -13.75 -3.49
C LEU A 225 -8.40 -12.55 -2.59
N SER A 226 -7.48 -12.74 -1.64
CA SER A 226 -7.04 -11.68 -0.74
C SER A 226 -6.40 -10.53 -1.52
N TYR A 227 -5.54 -10.84 -2.49
CA TYR A 227 -4.92 -9.83 -3.34
C TYR A 227 -5.93 -9.10 -4.24
N ILE A 228 -6.89 -9.82 -4.81
CA ILE A 228 -7.98 -9.21 -5.60
C ILE A 228 -8.69 -8.15 -4.75
N PHE A 229 -9.06 -8.49 -3.51
CA PHE A 229 -9.71 -7.56 -2.60
C PHE A 229 -8.83 -6.34 -2.32
N THR A 230 -7.55 -6.55 -1.95
CA THR A 230 -6.60 -5.46 -1.68
C THR A 230 -6.49 -4.47 -2.84
N TRP A 231 -6.32 -4.97 -4.07
CA TRP A 231 -6.12 -4.10 -5.24
C TRP A 231 -7.36 -3.30 -5.61
N TYR A 232 -8.55 -3.92 -5.56
CA TYR A 232 -9.79 -3.20 -5.82
C TYR A 232 -10.16 -2.21 -4.72
N SER A 233 -9.90 -2.54 -3.44
CA SER A 233 -10.09 -1.59 -2.34
C SER A 233 -9.19 -0.36 -2.50
N LEU A 234 -7.92 -0.55 -2.86
CA LEU A 234 -6.98 0.54 -3.09
C LEU A 234 -7.40 1.42 -4.29
N CYS A 235 -7.86 0.81 -5.38
CA CYS A 235 -8.44 1.52 -6.52
C CYS A 235 -9.63 2.39 -6.10
N GLY A 236 -10.55 1.82 -5.31
CA GLY A 236 -11.71 2.55 -4.79
C GLY A 236 -11.28 3.75 -3.96
N ILE A 237 -10.50 3.52 -2.91
CA ILE A 237 -10.05 4.58 -1.99
C ILE A 237 -9.36 5.72 -2.74
N THR A 238 -8.39 5.40 -3.61
CA THR A 238 -7.63 6.41 -4.34
C THR A 238 -8.47 7.18 -5.35
N SER A 239 -9.55 6.59 -5.88
CA SER A 239 -10.51 7.27 -6.75
C SER A 239 -11.40 8.27 -5.98
N PHE A 240 -11.64 8.02 -4.68
CA PHE A 240 -12.49 8.86 -3.83
C PHE A 240 -11.71 9.93 -3.02
N MET A 241 -10.39 9.99 -3.11
CA MET A 241 -9.57 11.00 -2.38
C MET A 241 -9.73 12.46 -2.86
N CYS A 242 -10.78 12.78 -3.62
CA CYS A 242 -11.17 14.16 -3.90
C CYS A 242 -11.98 14.72 -2.71
N GLU A 243 -11.30 15.14 -1.63
CA GLU A 243 -11.96 15.73 -0.47
C GLU A 243 -12.63 17.07 -0.82
N THR A 244 -13.87 17.23 -0.37
CA THR A 244 -14.56 18.53 -0.40
C THR A 244 -14.20 19.30 0.86
N ILE A 245 -13.79 20.57 0.73
CA ILE A 245 -13.43 21.45 1.86
C ILE A 245 -14.37 22.64 1.95
N LEU A 246 -14.47 23.25 3.14
CA LEU A 246 -15.26 24.47 3.35
C LEU A 246 -14.44 25.69 2.93
N VAL A 247 -14.99 26.51 2.03
CA VAL A 247 -14.36 27.76 1.58
C VAL A 247 -15.28 28.94 1.87
N ASN A 248 -14.85 29.83 2.75
CA ASN A 248 -15.49 31.11 2.96
C ASN A 248 -15.03 32.10 1.87
N ARG A 249 -15.93 32.37 0.92
CA ARG A 249 -15.69 33.32 -0.17
C ARG A 249 -15.84 34.79 0.25
N GLY A 250 -16.27 35.04 1.49
CA GLY A 250 -16.43 36.38 2.04
C GLY A 250 -17.87 36.88 2.04
N TRP A 251 -18.01 38.20 2.20
CA TRP A 251 -19.29 38.83 2.51
C TRP A 251 -20.14 39.11 1.28
N VAL A 252 -21.45 39.08 1.46
CA VAL A 252 -22.46 39.39 0.44
C VAL A 252 -23.52 40.32 1.03
N PRO A 253 -24.00 41.34 0.31
CA PRO A 253 -25.14 42.17 0.74
C PRO A 253 -26.40 41.32 0.98
N ALA A 254 -27.25 41.73 1.94
CA ALA A 254 -28.47 40.98 2.27
C ALA A 254 -29.39 40.72 1.07
N LYS A 255 -29.50 41.68 0.14
CA LYS A 255 -30.25 41.55 -1.12
C LYS A 255 -29.75 40.45 -2.06
N ASN A 256 -28.48 40.04 -1.92
CA ASN A 256 -27.82 39.04 -2.77
C ASN A 256 -27.54 37.72 -2.01
N LYS A 257 -28.18 37.52 -0.85
CA LYS A 257 -27.95 36.34 0.02
C LYS A 257 -28.20 35.03 -0.73
N ASP A 258 -29.29 34.97 -1.50
CA ASP A 258 -29.64 33.79 -2.29
C ASP A 258 -28.63 33.61 -3.45
N PRO A 259 -27.96 32.46 -3.57
CA PRO A 259 -27.09 32.15 -4.71
C PRO A 259 -27.68 32.46 -6.09
N LYS A 260 -29.00 32.30 -6.28
CA LYS A 260 -29.71 32.55 -7.54
C LYS A 260 -29.70 34.03 -7.94
N THR A 261 -29.61 34.94 -6.96
CA THR A 261 -29.59 36.39 -7.20
C THR A 261 -28.22 36.93 -7.63
N ARG A 262 -27.19 36.06 -7.66
CA ARG A 262 -25.79 36.42 -7.97
C ARG A 262 -25.11 35.40 -8.88
N GLN A 263 -25.79 34.98 -9.95
CA GLN A 263 -25.27 33.95 -10.87
C GLN A 263 -23.91 34.33 -11.49
N HIS A 264 -23.70 35.59 -11.85
CA HIS A 264 -22.41 36.08 -12.36
C HIS A 264 -21.24 35.91 -11.37
N GLY A 265 -21.53 35.82 -10.06
CA GLY A 265 -20.53 35.56 -9.01
C GLY A 265 -20.42 34.09 -8.59
N GLN A 266 -21.19 33.19 -9.21
CA GLN A 266 -21.06 31.74 -9.00
C GLN A 266 -19.99 31.19 -9.93
N ILE A 267 -19.12 30.37 -9.38
CA ILE A 267 -18.04 29.73 -10.13
C ILE A 267 -18.54 28.35 -10.52
N GLN A 268 -18.49 28.04 -11.82
CA GLN A 268 -18.73 26.71 -12.36
C GLN A 268 -17.43 26.28 -13.05
N GLY A 269 -16.69 25.34 -12.46
CA GLY A 269 -15.41 24.86 -12.98
C GLY A 269 -14.28 24.86 -11.95
N VAL A 270 -13.08 24.51 -12.43
CA VAL A 270 -11.88 24.40 -11.60
C VAL A 270 -11.24 25.78 -11.44
N VAL A 271 -11.01 26.21 -10.19
CA VAL A 271 -10.38 27.49 -9.85
C VAL A 271 -9.35 27.31 -8.75
N ASP A 272 -8.30 28.13 -8.76
CA ASP A 272 -7.34 28.20 -7.66
C ASP A 272 -7.88 29.09 -6.55
N VAL A 273 -7.94 28.55 -5.34
CA VAL A 273 -8.33 29.31 -4.16
C VAL A 273 -7.09 29.58 -3.32
N ILE A 274 -6.71 30.85 -3.22
CA ILE A 274 -5.68 31.30 -2.27
C ILE A 274 -6.41 31.82 -1.03
N GLY A 275 -6.12 31.20 0.12
CA GLY A 275 -6.81 31.51 1.36
C GLY A 275 -6.00 31.26 2.62
N ILE A 276 -6.55 31.72 3.74
CA ILE A 276 -6.00 31.51 5.09
C ILE A 276 -6.78 30.38 5.74
N VAL A 277 -6.08 29.33 6.18
CA VAL A 277 -6.71 28.23 6.92
C VAL A 277 -7.14 28.73 8.30
N ARG A 278 -8.39 28.41 8.67
CA ARG A 278 -8.97 28.75 9.97
C ARG A 278 -9.27 27.49 10.76
N LEU A 279 -8.92 27.56 12.04
CA LEU A 279 -9.23 26.51 13.00
C LEU A 279 -10.67 26.68 13.53
N HIS A 280 -11.16 25.59 14.12
CA HIS A 280 -12.39 25.53 14.88
C HIS A 280 -12.42 26.58 16.01
N GLU A 281 -13.59 27.18 16.23
CA GLU A 281 -13.84 28.17 17.27
C GLU A 281 -14.82 27.65 18.31
N ASN A 282 -14.44 27.75 19.59
CA ASN A 282 -15.38 27.51 20.69
C ASN A 282 -16.41 28.65 20.78
N ARG A 283 -17.66 28.30 21.06
CA ARG A 283 -18.74 29.28 21.22
C ARG A 283 -18.48 30.21 22.41
N PRO A 284 -18.47 31.55 22.22
CA PRO A 284 -18.44 32.51 23.32
C PRO A 284 -19.74 32.51 24.15
N ASN A 285 -19.63 32.78 25.46
CA ASN A 285 -20.73 32.68 26.43
C ASN A 285 -22.01 33.47 26.08
N PHE A 286 -21.90 34.55 25.30
CA PHE A 286 -23.04 35.43 24.96
C PHE A 286 -23.43 35.38 23.48
N MET A 287 -22.83 34.48 22.69
CA MET A 287 -23.15 34.35 21.26
C MET A 287 -24.32 33.38 21.07
N PRO A 288 -25.28 33.61 20.15
CA PRO A 288 -26.33 32.64 19.84
C PRO A 288 -25.79 31.29 19.32
N LYS A 289 -26.59 30.22 19.43
CA LYS A 289 -26.27 28.91 18.80
C LYS A 289 -26.46 29.00 17.28
N ASN A 290 -25.63 28.26 16.54
CA ASN A 290 -25.79 28.07 15.09
C ASN A 290 -27.16 27.47 14.75
N ARG A 291 -27.70 27.81 13.57
CA ARG A 291 -29.00 27.33 13.07
C ARG A 291 -28.83 26.64 11.72
N GLU A 292 -28.62 25.33 11.78
CA GLU A 292 -28.35 24.45 10.63
C GLU A 292 -29.46 24.51 9.57
N GLY A 293 -30.73 24.38 9.96
CA GLY A 293 -31.87 24.34 9.03
C GLY A 293 -32.08 25.62 8.20
N THR A 294 -31.49 26.74 8.62
CA THR A 294 -31.50 28.03 7.88
C THR A 294 -30.13 28.41 7.33
N ASN A 295 -29.14 27.52 7.47
CA ASN A 295 -27.74 27.73 7.11
C ASN A 295 -27.16 29.04 7.69
N MET A 296 -27.48 29.34 8.96
CA MET A 296 -27.00 30.53 9.66
C MET A 296 -25.98 30.14 10.73
N TRP A 297 -24.75 30.58 10.54
CA TRP A 297 -23.60 30.25 11.38
C TRP A 297 -23.12 31.52 12.08
N TYR A 298 -23.12 31.51 13.42
CA TYR A 298 -22.68 32.63 14.26
C TYR A 298 -21.21 32.49 14.66
N TYR A 299 -20.73 31.26 14.86
CA TYR A 299 -19.33 30.94 15.16
C TYR A 299 -18.87 29.73 14.32
N ARG A 300 -17.55 29.59 14.10
CA ARG A 300 -17.00 28.52 13.26
C ARG A 300 -16.90 27.20 13.99
N ASP A 301 -18.00 26.46 13.98
CA ASP A 301 -18.05 25.07 14.42
C ASP A 301 -17.80 24.13 13.24
N LEU A 302 -16.53 23.75 13.01
CA LEU A 302 -16.16 22.94 11.85
C LEU A 302 -16.77 21.54 11.86
N GLU A 303 -17.03 20.98 13.05
CA GLU A 303 -17.66 19.67 13.20
C GLU A 303 -19.11 19.73 12.70
N GLN A 304 -19.86 20.71 13.21
CA GLN A 304 -21.26 20.91 12.85
C GLN A 304 -21.41 21.31 11.37
N MET A 305 -20.52 22.17 10.87
CA MET A 305 -20.52 22.56 9.45
C MET A 305 -20.17 21.40 8.53
N SER A 306 -19.20 20.56 8.91
CA SER A 306 -18.83 19.34 8.19
C SER A 306 -20.00 18.36 8.10
N GLN A 307 -20.70 18.12 9.21
CA GLN A 307 -21.87 17.22 9.24
C GLN A 307 -23.00 17.68 8.32
N VAL A 308 -23.28 18.99 8.27
CA VAL A 308 -24.35 19.54 7.42
C VAL A 308 -23.99 19.53 5.94
N THR A 309 -22.70 19.70 5.60
CA THR A 309 -22.25 19.89 4.21
C THR A 309 -21.63 18.65 3.57
N GLY A 310 -21.22 17.66 4.37
CA GLY A 310 -20.42 16.51 3.93
C GLY A 310 -18.95 16.86 3.60
N ALA A 311 -18.52 18.09 3.87
CA ALA A 311 -17.14 18.52 3.65
C ALA A 311 -16.22 18.10 4.81
N SER A 312 -14.92 17.95 4.54
CA SER A 312 -13.87 17.78 5.55
C SER A 312 -13.87 19.00 6.51
N PRO A 313 -13.54 18.83 7.81
CA PRO A 313 -13.52 19.91 8.82
C PRO A 313 -12.31 20.86 8.64
N ILE A 314 -12.05 21.24 7.39
CA ILE A 314 -11.02 22.18 6.95
C ILE A 314 -11.75 23.41 6.42
N PHE A 315 -11.43 24.58 6.97
CA PHE A 315 -12.05 25.84 6.60
C PHE A 315 -11.03 26.83 6.07
N LEU A 316 -11.27 27.33 4.86
CA LEU A 316 -10.39 28.24 4.16
C LEU A 316 -11.08 29.60 3.96
N ASP A 317 -10.50 30.67 4.49
CA ASP A 317 -10.93 32.04 4.20
C ASP A 317 -10.27 32.53 2.90
N ALA A 318 -11.06 32.76 1.84
CA ALA A 318 -10.54 33.24 0.57
C ALA A 318 -10.01 34.68 0.68
N THR A 319 -8.87 34.94 0.03
CA THR A 319 -8.27 36.27 -0.07
C THR A 319 -9.01 37.14 -1.10
N THR A 320 -8.72 38.45 -1.13
CA THR A 320 -9.29 39.40 -2.10
C THR A 320 -9.03 39.02 -3.56
N ASP A 321 -7.97 38.26 -3.80
CA ASP A 321 -7.54 37.84 -5.14
C ASP A 321 -8.52 36.83 -5.77
N PHE A 322 -9.41 36.24 -4.96
CA PHE A 322 -10.44 35.29 -5.36
C PHE A 322 -11.83 35.92 -5.55
N ASN A 323 -11.96 37.24 -5.39
CA ASN A 323 -13.26 37.91 -5.53
C ASN A 323 -13.75 37.83 -6.98
N THR A 324 -15.05 37.69 -7.20
CA THR A 324 -15.66 37.72 -8.54
C THR A 324 -16.56 38.94 -8.69
N GLU A 325 -16.73 39.44 -9.92
CA GLU A 325 -17.61 40.58 -10.17
C GLU A 325 -19.08 40.20 -9.84
N GLY A 326 -19.71 40.96 -8.95
CA GLY A 326 -21.05 40.63 -8.42
C GLY A 326 -21.10 39.47 -7.42
N GLY A 327 -19.95 38.88 -7.07
CA GLY A 327 -19.83 37.77 -6.13
C GLY A 327 -19.46 38.18 -4.70
N PRO A 328 -19.22 37.19 -3.82
CA PRO A 328 -18.77 37.43 -2.45
C PRO A 328 -17.43 38.18 -2.40
N VAL A 329 -17.28 39.05 -1.41
CA VAL A 329 -16.08 39.87 -1.19
C VAL A 329 -15.26 39.26 -0.04
N GLY A 330 -14.23 38.51 -0.40
CA GLY A 330 -13.21 37.91 0.45
C GLY A 330 -12.17 38.92 0.98
N GLY A 331 -11.21 38.40 1.75
CA GLY A 331 -10.13 39.19 2.35
C GLY A 331 -10.55 40.19 3.43
N GLN A 332 -11.73 40.01 4.04
CA GLN A 332 -12.22 40.89 5.10
C GLN A 332 -11.56 40.68 6.45
N THR A 333 -10.72 39.65 6.60
CA THR A 333 -10.06 39.41 7.88
C THR A 333 -9.03 40.49 8.17
N ARG A 334 -9.35 41.39 9.10
CA ARG A 334 -8.38 42.29 9.71
C ARG A 334 -7.79 41.62 10.95
N ILE A 335 -6.52 41.23 10.88
CA ILE A 335 -5.80 40.74 12.06
C ILE A 335 -5.30 41.97 12.82
N SER A 336 -6.11 42.48 13.75
CA SER A 336 -5.69 43.49 14.71
C SER A 336 -5.45 42.82 16.06
N LEU A 337 -4.19 42.61 16.42
CA LEU A 337 -3.83 42.19 17.78
C LEU A 337 -3.91 43.41 18.68
N ARG A 338 -4.76 43.35 19.71
CA ARG A 338 -4.88 44.42 20.70
C ARG A 338 -3.58 44.45 21.52
N ASN A 339 -2.89 45.58 21.53
CA ASN A 339 -1.66 45.77 22.31
C ASN A 339 -1.93 46.70 23.50
N GLU A 340 -2.16 46.10 24.67
CA GLU A 340 -2.39 46.79 25.95
C GLU A 340 -1.19 46.68 26.90
N HIS A 341 -0.03 46.20 26.43
CA HIS A 341 1.10 45.91 27.33
C HIS A 341 1.59 47.15 28.06
N LEU A 342 1.59 48.32 27.40
CA LEU A 342 1.98 49.58 28.01
C LEU A 342 1.02 50.01 29.14
N SER A 343 -0.30 49.87 28.93
CA SER A 343 -1.31 50.21 29.94
C SER A 343 -1.23 49.26 31.15
N TYR A 344 -0.96 47.97 30.93
CA TYR A 344 -0.68 47.03 32.01
C TYR A 344 0.62 47.34 32.75
N ILE A 345 1.71 47.68 32.05
CA ILE A 345 2.98 48.09 32.68
C ILE A 345 2.73 49.29 33.60
N PHE A 346 2.08 50.34 33.11
CA PHE A 346 1.78 51.50 33.96
C PHE A 346 0.92 51.12 35.17
N THR A 347 -0.10 50.29 34.97
CA THR A 347 -0.99 49.86 36.06
C THR A 347 -0.21 49.09 37.14
N TRP A 348 0.55 48.07 36.76
CA TRP A 348 1.24 47.19 37.70
C TRP A 348 2.44 47.85 38.38
N TYR A 349 3.24 48.64 37.66
CA TYR A 349 4.37 49.36 38.26
C TYR A 349 3.91 50.53 39.14
N SER A 350 2.80 51.20 38.79
CA SER A 350 2.20 52.21 39.68
C SER A 350 1.66 51.58 40.96
N LEU A 351 0.95 50.44 40.85
CA LEU A 351 0.46 49.70 42.01
C LEU A 351 1.62 49.21 42.90
N CYS A 352 2.69 48.68 42.31
CA CYS A 352 3.91 48.29 43.02
C CYS A 352 4.55 49.49 43.73
N GLY A 353 4.77 50.61 43.04
CA GLY A 353 5.36 51.81 43.64
C GLY A 353 4.53 52.36 44.80
N ILE A 354 3.21 52.44 44.63
CA ILE A 354 2.28 52.90 45.69
C ILE A 354 2.33 51.96 46.89
N THR A 355 2.23 50.64 46.67
CA THR A 355 2.22 49.66 47.76
C THR A 355 3.57 49.58 48.48
N SER A 356 4.70 49.63 47.76
CA SER A 356 6.05 49.72 48.34
C SER A 356 6.25 51.01 49.14
N PHE A 357 5.75 52.15 48.65
CA PHE A 357 5.80 53.42 49.38
C PHE A 357 4.96 53.39 50.66
N MET A 358 3.74 52.84 50.59
CA MET A 358 2.88 52.64 51.76
C MET A 358 3.57 51.75 52.80
N TRP A 359 4.20 50.66 52.37
CA TRP A 359 4.96 49.75 53.24
C TRP A 359 6.17 50.46 53.88
N TYR A 360 6.98 51.16 53.08
CA TYR A 360 8.12 51.94 53.59
C TYR A 360 7.68 52.96 54.65
N ARG A 361 6.62 53.73 54.37
CA ARG A 361 6.08 54.72 55.31
C ARG A 361 5.55 54.08 56.59
N GLN A 362 4.89 52.92 56.50
CA GLN A 362 4.29 52.24 57.64
C GLN A 362 5.34 51.59 58.56
N PHE A 363 6.42 51.02 57.99
CA PHE A 363 7.35 50.15 58.73
C PHE A 363 8.76 50.72 58.91
N LEU A 364 9.30 51.50 57.97
CA LEU A 364 10.67 52.03 58.04
C LEU A 364 10.77 53.46 58.56
N ARG A 365 9.67 54.23 58.52
CA ARG A 365 9.64 55.62 58.99
C ARG A 365 9.18 55.79 60.45
N ARG A 366 8.93 54.68 61.15
CA ARG A 366 8.53 54.62 62.57
C ARG A 366 9.62 54.08 63.51
N ILE A 367 10.84 53.93 63.00
CA ILE A 367 12.10 53.80 63.75
C ILE A 367 12.83 55.13 63.55
#